data_AF-A0A2N0UIT1-F1
#
_entry.id   AF-A0A2N0UIT1-F1
#
_cell.length_a   1.000
_cell.length_b   1.000
_cell.length_c   1.000
_cell.angle_alpha   90.00
_cell.angle_beta   90.00
_cell.angle_gamma   90.00
#
_symmetry.space_group_name_H-M   'P 1'
#
loop_
_entity.id
_entity.type
_entity.pdbx_description
1 polymer ?
#
loop_
_entity_poly.entity_id
_entity_poly.type
_entity_poly.pdbx_seq_one_letter_code
_entity_poly.pdbx_strand_id
1 'polypeptide(L)'
;MIADNVKVNVFGKISDRLYSAQITSGSVTSRSAYVISHKPVTEYFEGVVVAVAEFDGLDGERPIVSQFGEVFYEPELRQVLSRLKNIKLKSIVCLYEKSCGAVIFYKSRQNTKILLVKNSNGRYWSFPKGHIEEGENEHQTAIREIKEETGLDVVIENDFREISEYCPFGKIRKRVVFFLAQAFTDNVTIQEEEIDSYIWVDLQQARKMCSYDNDLRIIDKAETAIHLLRN
;
A
#
# COMPACT_ATOMS: atom_id res chain seq x y z
N MET A 1 20.58 1.84 -1.39
CA MET A 1 20.21 1.20 -2.66
C MET A 1 18.75 1.51 -2.96
N ILE A 2 17.79 1.10 -2.13
CA ILE A 2 16.44 1.69 -2.17
C ILE A 2 16.43 3.07 -1.49
N ALA A 3 15.67 4.02 -2.04
CA ALA A 3 15.63 5.43 -1.62
C ALA A 3 16.97 6.19 -1.69
N ASP A 4 17.96 5.69 -2.43
CA ASP A 4 19.19 6.45 -2.67
C ASP A 4 18.98 7.40 -3.84
N ASN A 5 19.58 8.58 -3.73
CA ASN A 5 19.70 9.52 -4.83
C ASN A 5 20.85 9.08 -5.74
N VAL A 6 20.62 9.04 -7.04
CA VAL A 6 21.56 8.53 -8.03
C VAL A 6 21.61 9.41 -9.26
N LYS A 7 22.80 9.51 -9.87
CA LYS A 7 22.96 10.10 -11.19
C LYS A 7 22.65 9.03 -12.24
N VAL A 8 21.80 9.37 -13.20
CA VAL A 8 21.27 8.46 -14.20
C VAL A 8 21.75 8.88 -15.58
N ASN A 9 22.27 7.91 -16.35
CA ASN A 9 22.56 8.04 -17.78
C ASN A 9 21.66 7.06 -18.55
N VAL A 10 20.76 7.57 -19.38
CA VAL A 10 19.73 6.81 -20.09
C VAL A 10 20.22 6.45 -21.49
N PHE A 11 20.22 5.16 -21.82
CA PHE A 11 20.70 4.66 -23.12
C PHE A 11 19.60 4.55 -24.18
N GLY A 12 18.36 4.36 -23.76
CA GLY A 12 17.28 4.12 -24.72
C GLY A 12 15.94 3.82 -24.07
N LYS A 13 14.88 4.15 -24.81
CA LYS A 13 13.51 3.81 -24.45
C LYS A 13 13.23 2.36 -24.85
N ILE A 14 12.80 1.55 -23.88
CA ILE A 14 12.43 0.15 -24.11
C ILE A 14 10.95 0.07 -24.51
N SER A 15 10.08 0.76 -23.77
CA SER A 15 8.64 0.81 -24.01
C SER A 15 8.04 2.10 -23.46
N ASP A 16 6.72 2.22 -23.46
CA ASP A 16 6.07 3.31 -22.74
C ASP A 16 6.49 3.31 -21.26
N ARG A 17 6.91 4.50 -20.79
CA ARG A 17 7.42 4.79 -19.44
C ARG A 17 8.65 4.01 -18.98
N LEU A 18 9.28 3.17 -19.81
CA LEU A 18 10.40 2.29 -19.41
C LEU A 18 11.63 2.52 -20.26
N TYR A 19 12.78 2.71 -19.61
CA TYR A 19 14.06 3.00 -20.26
C TYR A 19 15.18 2.15 -19.64
N SER A 20 16.19 1.80 -20.43
CA SER A 20 17.45 1.23 -19.95
C SER A 20 18.41 2.35 -19.56
N ALA A 21 19.09 2.20 -18.41
CA ALA A 21 20.03 3.20 -17.93
C ALA A 21 21.22 2.57 -17.19
N GLN A 22 22.24 3.39 -16.96
CA GLN A 22 23.24 3.16 -15.93
C GLN A 22 23.11 4.21 -14.84
N ILE A 23 23.40 3.80 -13.62
CA ILE A 23 23.38 4.69 -12.47
C ILE A 23 24.73 4.72 -11.77
N THR A 24 25.04 5.86 -11.18
CA THR A 24 26.18 6.03 -10.29
C THR A 24 25.72 6.62 -8.96
N SER A 25 26.22 6.05 -7.86
CA SER A 25 26.06 6.59 -6.52
C SER A 25 27.43 6.68 -5.84
N GLY A 26 27.73 7.84 -5.25
CA GLY A 26 29.03 8.10 -4.61
C GLY A 26 30.23 7.89 -5.54
N SER A 27 31.32 7.36 -4.98
CA SER A 27 32.57 7.09 -5.70
C SER A 27 32.62 5.65 -6.26
N VAL A 28 32.35 5.51 -7.56
CA VAL A 28 33.03 4.57 -8.49
C VAL A 28 32.35 3.23 -8.86
N THR A 29 31.06 2.96 -8.60
CA THR A 29 30.39 1.80 -9.27
C THR A 29 29.20 2.20 -10.14
N SER A 30 29.38 2.09 -11.47
CA SER A 30 28.28 2.17 -12.44
C SER A 30 27.51 0.84 -12.41
N ARG A 31 26.19 0.89 -12.26
CA ARG A 31 25.31 -0.28 -12.25
C ARG A 31 24.24 -0.15 -13.32
N SER A 32 23.93 -1.25 -13.99
CA SER A 32 22.78 -1.33 -14.90
C SER A 32 21.49 -1.18 -14.12
N ALA A 33 20.57 -0.36 -14.62
CA ALA A 33 19.31 -0.03 -14.00
C ALA A 33 18.21 0.14 -15.05
N TYR A 34 16.96 0.13 -14.59
CA TYR A 34 15.82 0.57 -15.39
C TYR A 34 15.30 1.89 -14.85
N VAL A 35 14.86 2.77 -15.75
CA VAL A 35 14.15 4.00 -15.39
C VAL A 35 12.68 3.81 -15.70
N ILE A 36 11.83 4.17 -14.74
CA ILE A 36 10.38 4.27 -14.91
C ILE A 36 9.96 5.70 -14.58
N SER A 37 9.13 6.31 -15.43
CA SER A 37 8.65 7.68 -15.21
C SER A 37 7.33 7.94 -15.94
N HIS A 38 6.41 8.68 -15.31
CA HIS A 38 5.21 9.25 -15.94
C HIS A 38 5.52 10.49 -16.77
N LYS A 39 6.69 11.10 -16.53
CA LYS A 39 7.15 12.32 -17.19
C LYS A 39 8.12 11.99 -18.34
N PRO A 40 8.32 12.90 -19.29
CA PRO A 40 9.41 12.79 -20.25
C PRO A 40 10.76 12.64 -19.55
N VAL A 41 11.61 11.75 -20.06
CA VAL A 41 12.93 11.44 -19.50
C VAL A 41 14.01 11.99 -20.43
N THR A 42 14.99 12.71 -19.85
CA THR A 42 16.18 13.22 -20.55
C THR A 42 17.31 12.19 -20.51
N GLU A 43 18.33 12.38 -21.36
CA GLU A 43 19.51 11.50 -21.41
C GLU A 43 20.26 11.44 -20.05
N TYR A 44 20.29 12.55 -19.32
CA TYR A 44 20.90 12.64 -18.00
C TYR A 44 19.94 13.31 -17.01
N PHE A 45 19.82 12.74 -15.82
CA PHE A 45 19.09 13.34 -14.70
C PHE A 45 19.55 12.77 -13.35
N GLU A 46 19.20 13.45 -12.25
CA GLU A 46 19.29 12.88 -10.90
C GLU A 46 17.91 12.36 -10.48
N GLY A 47 17.90 11.15 -9.93
CA GLY A 47 16.67 10.47 -9.54
C GLY A 47 16.81 9.71 -8.24
N VAL A 48 15.76 8.97 -7.91
CA VAL A 48 15.69 8.13 -6.71
C VAL A 48 15.42 6.69 -7.10
N VAL A 49 16.12 5.77 -6.45
CA VAL A 49 15.82 4.34 -6.61
C VAL A 49 14.52 4.02 -5.87
N VAL A 50 13.46 3.75 -6.63
CA VAL A 50 12.10 3.48 -6.13
C VAL A 50 11.83 2.01 -5.92
N ALA A 51 12.62 1.11 -6.51
CA ALA A 51 12.57 -0.31 -6.21
C ALA A 51 13.91 -1.00 -6.54
N VAL A 52 14.08 -2.20 -6.03
CA VAL A 52 15.17 -3.10 -6.38
C VAL A 52 14.56 -4.42 -6.82
N ALA A 53 14.90 -4.88 -8.02
CA ALA A 53 14.31 -6.06 -8.64
C ALA A 53 15.37 -7.12 -8.97
N GLU A 54 15.01 -8.39 -8.81
CA GLU A 54 15.76 -9.51 -9.39
C GLU A 54 15.02 -10.04 -10.62
N PHE A 55 15.79 -10.46 -11.61
CA PHE A 55 15.26 -11.00 -12.85
C PHE A 55 15.88 -12.36 -13.15
N ASP A 56 15.09 -13.28 -13.68
CA ASP A 56 15.58 -14.57 -14.15
C ASP A 56 16.56 -14.36 -15.32
N GLY A 57 17.72 -15.01 -15.24
CA GLY A 57 18.75 -14.94 -16.28
C GLY A 57 19.61 -13.67 -16.26
N LEU A 58 19.42 -12.76 -15.30
CA LEU A 58 20.33 -11.63 -15.07
C LEU A 58 21.08 -11.80 -13.74
N ASP A 59 22.39 -11.61 -13.79
CA ASP A 59 23.19 -11.63 -12.57
C ASP A 59 22.97 -10.36 -11.74
N GLY A 60 22.58 -10.57 -10.49
CA GLY A 60 22.45 -9.55 -9.46
C GLY A 60 21.20 -8.66 -9.58
N GLU A 61 20.94 -7.92 -8.50
CA GLU A 61 19.84 -6.98 -8.42
C GLU A 61 19.95 -5.82 -9.42
N ARG A 62 18.80 -5.39 -9.92
CA ARG A 62 18.61 -4.25 -10.82
C ARG A 62 17.83 -3.16 -10.09
N PRO A 63 18.47 -2.00 -9.85
CA PRO A 63 17.76 -0.81 -9.36
C PRO A 63 16.73 -0.34 -10.38
N ILE A 64 15.56 0.03 -9.89
CA ILE A 64 14.51 0.71 -10.63
C ILE A 64 14.48 2.16 -10.16
N VAL A 65 14.68 3.10 -11.07
CA VAL A 65 14.89 4.51 -10.77
C VAL A 65 13.79 5.36 -11.37
N SER A 66 13.40 6.40 -10.65
CA SER A 66 12.44 7.38 -11.11
C SER A 66 12.96 8.80 -10.93
N GLN A 67 12.38 9.75 -11.65
CA GLN A 67 12.58 11.18 -11.39
C GLN A 67 12.01 11.54 -10.02
N PHE A 68 12.54 12.61 -9.41
CA PHE A 68 12.09 13.05 -8.10
C PHE A 68 10.60 13.41 -8.06
N GLY A 69 9.96 13.06 -6.95
CA GLY A 69 8.56 13.36 -6.67
C GLY A 69 7.54 12.40 -7.28
N GLU A 70 7.97 11.43 -8.10
CA GLU A 70 7.08 10.37 -8.58
C GLU A 70 7.01 9.21 -7.57
N VAL A 71 5.83 8.61 -7.44
CA VAL A 71 5.55 7.52 -6.50
C VAL A 71 5.05 6.33 -7.32
N PHE A 72 5.70 5.19 -7.15
CA PHE A 72 5.34 3.95 -7.83
C PHE A 72 5.08 2.86 -6.79
N TYR A 73 3.91 2.23 -6.90
CA TYR A 73 3.55 1.05 -6.11
C TYR A 73 3.80 -0.22 -6.93
N GLU A 74 3.90 -1.34 -6.24
CA GLU A 74 4.30 -2.62 -6.82
C GLU A 74 3.49 -3.05 -8.06
N PRO A 75 2.14 -2.95 -8.10
CA PRO A 75 1.39 -3.38 -9.28
C PRO A 75 1.77 -2.62 -10.56
N GLU A 76 1.96 -1.30 -10.45
CA GLU A 76 2.41 -0.50 -11.59
C GLU A 76 3.83 -0.88 -12.03
N LEU A 77 4.74 -1.06 -11.07
CA LEU A 77 6.11 -1.47 -11.37
C LEU A 77 6.14 -2.83 -12.07
N ARG A 78 5.37 -3.82 -11.58
CA ARG A 78 5.25 -5.14 -12.21
C ARG A 78 4.68 -5.03 -13.62
N GLN A 79 3.62 -4.25 -13.80
CA GLN A 79 3.01 -4.04 -15.11
C GLN A 79 3.99 -3.42 -16.11
N VAL A 80 4.73 -2.39 -15.71
CA VAL A 80 5.71 -1.74 -16.58
C VAL A 80 6.89 -2.68 -16.88
N LEU A 81 7.43 -3.36 -15.87
CA LEU A 81 8.58 -4.26 -16.01
C LEU A 81 8.23 -5.54 -16.81
N SER A 82 6.96 -5.95 -16.86
CA SER A 82 6.51 -7.05 -17.72
C SER A 82 6.77 -6.83 -19.22
N ARG A 83 7.02 -5.57 -19.63
CA ARG A 83 7.33 -5.19 -21.02
C ARG A 83 8.76 -5.52 -21.43
N LEU A 84 9.62 -5.93 -20.48
CA LEU A 84 10.96 -6.44 -20.79
C LEU A 84 10.83 -7.78 -21.53
N LYS A 85 11.28 -7.80 -22.78
CA LYS A 85 11.24 -9.02 -23.60
C LYS A 85 12.29 -10.02 -23.11
N ASN A 86 11.89 -11.29 -23.04
CA ASN A 86 12.77 -12.44 -22.73
C ASN A 86 13.42 -12.42 -21.34
N ILE A 87 12.92 -11.59 -20.41
CA ILE A 87 13.45 -11.50 -19.05
C ILE A 87 12.25 -11.47 -18.10
N LYS A 88 12.19 -12.39 -17.14
CA LYS A 88 11.08 -12.50 -16.19
C LYS A 88 11.47 -11.87 -14.85
N LEU A 89 10.58 -11.05 -14.29
CA LEU A 89 10.74 -10.52 -12.94
C LEU A 89 10.60 -11.65 -11.92
N LYS A 90 11.64 -11.87 -11.11
CA LYS A 90 11.70 -12.89 -10.08
C LYS A 90 11.20 -12.35 -8.74
N SER A 91 11.71 -11.20 -8.32
CA SER A 91 11.30 -10.52 -7.09
C SER A 91 11.47 -9.01 -7.22
N ILE A 92 10.75 -8.25 -6.40
CA ILE A 92 10.87 -6.79 -6.33
C ILE A 92 10.63 -6.32 -4.90
N VAL A 93 11.44 -5.37 -4.45
CA VAL A 93 11.27 -4.67 -3.18
C VAL A 93 11.05 -3.19 -3.49
N CYS A 94 9.91 -2.65 -3.05
CA CYS A 94 9.45 -1.31 -3.41
C CYS A 94 9.69 -0.30 -2.28
N LEU A 95 9.99 0.95 -2.65
CA LEU A 95 10.14 2.05 -1.71
C LEU A 95 8.79 2.46 -1.12
N TYR A 96 7.73 2.30 -1.91
CA TYR A 96 6.38 2.70 -1.54
C TYR A 96 5.47 1.48 -1.50
N GLU A 97 4.73 1.36 -0.40
CA GLU A 97 3.67 0.37 -0.23
C GLU A 97 2.33 1.10 -0.13
N LYS A 98 1.29 0.53 -0.74
CA LYS A 98 -0.07 1.01 -0.60
C LYS A 98 -0.98 -0.11 -0.15
N SER A 99 -1.75 0.18 0.89
CA SER A 99 -2.82 -0.68 1.37
C SER A 99 -4.13 0.08 1.40
N CYS A 100 -5.24 -0.65 1.31
CA CYS A 100 -6.58 -0.11 1.45
C CYS A 100 -7.38 -1.00 2.41
N GLY A 101 -8.24 -0.38 3.19
CA GLY A 101 -9.05 -1.05 4.21
C GLY A 101 -10.18 -0.15 4.68
N ALA A 102 -10.84 -0.50 5.77
CA ALA A 102 -11.90 0.35 6.31
C ALA A 102 -12.05 0.26 7.82
N VAL A 103 -12.49 1.36 8.44
CA VAL A 103 -13.20 1.30 9.71
C VAL A 103 -14.56 0.67 9.43
N ILE A 104 -14.71 -0.59 9.79
CA ILE A 104 -15.97 -1.31 9.59
C ILE A 104 -16.85 -1.08 10.81
N PHE A 105 -18.06 -0.58 10.59
CA PHE A 105 -19.06 -0.48 11.64
C PHE A 105 -20.25 -1.39 11.35
N TYR A 106 -20.86 -1.89 12.43
CA TYR A 106 -22.11 -2.63 12.39
C TYR A 106 -23.16 -1.92 13.24
N LYS A 107 -24.33 -1.64 12.65
CA LYS A 107 -25.48 -1.03 13.32
C LYS A 107 -26.49 -2.10 13.68
N SER A 108 -26.64 -2.37 14.98
CA SER A 108 -27.78 -3.10 15.52
C SER A 108 -28.87 -2.12 15.97
N ARG A 109 -30.06 -2.61 16.32
CA ARG A 109 -31.16 -1.77 16.85
C ARG A 109 -30.78 -0.97 18.11
N GLN A 110 -29.80 -1.44 18.87
CA GLN A 110 -29.46 -0.87 20.18
C GLN A 110 -28.11 -0.16 20.16
N ASN A 111 -27.13 -0.65 19.39
CA ASN A 111 -25.75 -0.19 19.45
C ASN A 111 -25.06 -0.16 18.08
N THR A 112 -24.10 0.74 17.94
CA THR A 112 -23.10 0.73 16.86
C THR A 112 -21.79 0.20 17.41
N LYS A 113 -21.18 -0.75 16.71
CA LYS A 113 -19.85 -1.30 17.05
C LYS A 113 -18.91 -1.15 15.86
N ILE A 114 -17.62 -1.15 16.12
CA ILE A 114 -16.53 -1.13 15.14
C ILE A 114 -15.74 -2.43 15.26
N LEU A 115 -15.33 -2.97 14.12
CA LEU A 115 -14.47 -4.14 14.07
C LEU A 115 -13.01 -3.71 14.18
N LEU A 116 -12.30 -4.29 15.14
CA LEU A 116 -10.85 -4.28 15.18
C LEU A 116 -10.34 -5.71 14.93
N VAL A 117 -9.22 -5.79 14.22
CA VAL A 117 -8.48 -7.03 13.99
C VAL A 117 -7.06 -6.89 14.51
N LYS A 118 -6.43 -8.03 14.78
CA LYS A 118 -5.03 -8.11 15.15
C LYS A 118 -4.33 -9.06 14.19
N ASN A 119 -3.50 -8.50 13.32
CA ASN A 119 -2.75 -9.28 12.33
C ASN A 119 -1.70 -10.16 13.01
N SER A 120 -1.41 -11.34 12.47
CA SER A 120 -0.45 -12.32 13.01
C SER A 120 0.99 -11.80 13.10
N ASN A 121 1.35 -10.89 12.20
CA ASN A 121 2.64 -10.20 12.21
C ASN A 121 2.64 -8.94 13.10
N GLY A 122 1.48 -8.59 13.68
CA GLY A 122 1.24 -7.36 14.42
C GLY A 122 0.99 -7.61 15.91
N ARG A 123 1.47 -6.69 16.76
CA ARG A 123 1.16 -6.71 18.20
C ARG A 123 -0.04 -5.86 18.59
N TYR A 124 -0.57 -5.06 17.66
CA TYR A 124 -1.53 -3.99 17.94
C TYR A 124 -2.86 -4.23 17.22
N TRP A 125 -3.94 -3.75 17.82
CA TRP A 125 -5.25 -3.70 17.19
C TRP A 125 -5.28 -2.61 16.12
N SER A 126 -5.89 -2.94 14.99
CA SER A 126 -5.99 -2.13 13.77
C SER A 126 -7.33 -2.41 13.10
N PHE A 127 -7.62 -1.71 12.01
CA PHE A 127 -8.69 -2.08 11.09
C PHE A 127 -8.19 -3.07 10.03
N PRO A 128 -9.11 -3.86 9.43
CA PRO A 128 -8.82 -4.70 8.27
C PRO A 128 -8.26 -3.89 7.10
N LYS A 129 -7.23 -4.41 6.44
CA LYS A 129 -6.52 -3.77 5.31
C LYS A 129 -5.53 -4.74 4.66
N GLY A 130 -5.35 -4.61 3.36
CA GLY A 130 -4.23 -5.25 2.67
C GLY A 130 -3.81 -4.52 1.41
N HIS A 131 -2.93 -5.15 0.62
CA HIS A 131 -2.18 -4.47 -0.44
C HIS A 131 -3.05 -4.24 -1.69
N ILE A 132 -2.81 -3.14 -2.39
CA ILE A 132 -3.43 -2.91 -3.69
C ILE A 132 -2.87 -3.91 -4.72
N GLU A 133 -3.75 -4.55 -5.49
CA GLU A 133 -3.38 -5.46 -6.55
C GLU A 133 -3.51 -4.84 -7.96
N GLU A 134 -3.02 -5.54 -8.97
CA GLU A 134 -3.09 -5.07 -10.35
C GLU A 134 -4.55 -4.98 -10.84
N GLY A 135 -4.92 -3.81 -11.37
CA GLY A 135 -6.25 -3.57 -11.93
C GLY A 135 -7.28 -3.10 -10.90
N GLU A 136 -6.95 -3.03 -9.61
CA GLU A 136 -7.85 -2.55 -8.57
C GLU A 136 -7.77 -1.04 -8.35
N ASN A 137 -8.91 -0.44 -8.03
CA ASN A 137 -8.96 0.85 -7.35
C ASN A 137 -9.03 0.68 -5.83
N GLU A 138 -8.85 1.78 -5.08
CA GLU A 138 -8.79 1.75 -3.61
C GLU A 138 -10.04 1.13 -2.96
N HIS A 139 -11.24 1.37 -3.51
CA HIS A 139 -12.48 0.79 -2.99
C HIS A 139 -12.55 -0.72 -3.24
N GLN A 140 -12.17 -1.16 -4.44
CA GLN A 140 -12.13 -2.58 -4.79
C GLN A 140 -11.18 -3.34 -3.87
N THR A 141 -9.96 -2.82 -3.68
CA THR A 141 -8.99 -3.39 -2.74
C THR A 141 -9.56 -3.45 -1.33
N ALA A 142 -10.14 -2.35 -0.81
CA ALA A 142 -10.70 -2.37 0.53
C ALA A 142 -11.82 -3.42 0.68
N ILE A 143 -12.73 -3.54 -0.29
CA ILE A 143 -13.83 -4.53 -0.24
C ILE A 143 -13.27 -5.95 -0.28
N ARG A 144 -12.32 -6.25 -1.19
CA ARG A 144 -11.68 -7.57 -1.30
C ARG A 144 -10.99 -7.95 0.00
N GLU A 145 -10.13 -7.08 0.51
CA GLU A 145 -9.34 -7.32 1.72
C GLU A 145 -10.23 -7.53 2.96
N ILE A 146 -11.29 -6.72 3.10
CA ILE A 146 -12.27 -6.93 4.17
C ILE A 146 -12.93 -8.31 4.06
N LYS A 147 -13.29 -8.71 2.84
CA LYS A 147 -13.91 -10.01 2.60
C LYS A 147 -12.96 -11.16 2.91
N GLU A 148 -11.70 -11.03 2.51
CA GLU A 148 -10.64 -12.03 2.75
C GLU A 148 -10.32 -12.14 4.24
N GLU A 149 -9.96 -11.04 4.90
CA GLU A 149 -9.53 -11.05 6.30
C GLU A 149 -10.65 -11.37 7.31
N THR A 150 -11.91 -11.09 6.96
CA THR A 150 -13.03 -11.12 7.93
C THR A 150 -14.29 -11.86 7.48
N GLY A 151 -14.38 -12.26 6.21
CA GLY A 151 -15.57 -12.89 5.63
C GLY A 151 -16.77 -11.94 5.44
N LEU A 152 -16.67 -10.68 5.85
CA LEU A 152 -17.78 -9.73 5.84
C LEU A 152 -18.03 -9.15 4.44
N ASP A 153 -19.31 -9.08 4.08
CA ASP A 153 -19.77 -8.21 3.00
C ASP A 153 -20.11 -6.83 3.57
N VAL A 154 -19.68 -5.77 2.88
CA VAL A 154 -19.81 -4.39 3.35
C VAL A 154 -20.23 -3.43 2.25
N VAL A 155 -20.74 -2.27 2.64
CA VAL A 155 -20.95 -1.10 1.76
C VAL A 155 -20.03 0.01 2.21
N ILE A 156 -19.23 0.55 1.30
CA ILE A 156 -18.39 1.72 1.58
C ILE A 156 -19.25 2.99 1.53
N GLU A 157 -19.09 3.84 2.54
CA GLU A 157 -19.66 5.17 2.60
C GLU A 157 -18.83 6.15 1.76
N ASN A 158 -19.48 6.97 0.94
CA ASN A 158 -18.81 7.78 -0.09
C ASN A 158 -17.95 8.93 0.47
N ASP A 159 -18.36 9.52 1.59
CA ASP A 159 -17.77 10.79 2.09
C ASP A 159 -16.70 10.59 3.18
N PHE A 160 -16.14 9.37 3.28
CA PHE A 160 -15.07 9.08 4.23
C PHE A 160 -13.87 8.45 3.54
N ARG A 161 -12.73 9.16 3.58
CA ARG A 161 -11.45 8.66 3.08
C ARG A 161 -10.31 9.26 3.87
N GLU A 162 -9.68 8.45 4.71
CA GLU A 162 -8.58 8.86 5.56
C GLU A 162 -7.27 8.18 5.17
N ILE A 163 -6.16 8.91 5.32
CA ILE A 163 -4.84 8.42 4.97
C ILE A 163 -3.99 8.30 6.24
N SER A 164 -3.39 7.13 6.44
CA SER A 164 -2.33 6.89 7.41
C SER A 164 -1.01 6.64 6.67
N GLU A 165 0.00 7.46 6.94
CA GLU A 165 1.35 7.30 6.38
C GLU A 165 2.36 7.06 7.50
N TYR A 166 3.22 6.05 7.31
CA TYR A 166 4.27 5.70 8.25
C TYR A 166 5.38 4.88 7.55
N CYS A 167 6.51 4.72 8.24
CA CYS A 167 7.63 3.92 7.77
C CYS A 167 7.72 2.63 8.61
N PRO A 168 7.14 1.50 8.15
CA PRO A 168 7.12 0.27 8.95
C PRO A 168 8.52 -0.30 9.19
N PHE A 169 9.38 -0.25 8.16
CA PHE A 169 10.74 -0.78 8.21
C PHE A 169 11.70 0.08 7.37
N GLY A 170 12.75 0.62 8.00
CA GLY A 170 13.80 1.36 7.33
C GLY A 170 13.28 2.55 6.52
N LYS A 171 13.52 2.55 5.21
CA LYS A 171 13.14 3.64 4.29
C LYS A 171 11.80 3.41 3.59
N ILE A 172 11.15 2.26 3.77
CA ILE A 172 9.87 1.94 3.11
C ILE A 172 8.82 2.92 3.60
N ARG A 173 8.07 3.51 2.66
CA ARG A 173 7.01 4.47 2.93
C ARG A 173 5.67 3.80 2.68
N LYS A 174 4.96 3.47 3.74
CA LYS A 174 3.64 2.84 3.67
C LYS A 174 2.55 3.91 3.73
N ARG A 175 1.62 3.83 2.79
CA ARG A 175 0.38 4.61 2.77
C ARG A 175 -0.79 3.65 2.88
N VAL A 176 -1.60 3.82 3.91
CA VAL A 176 -2.86 3.09 4.07
C VAL A 176 -4.02 4.06 3.87
N VAL A 177 -4.96 3.68 3.01
CA VAL A 177 -6.23 4.40 2.84
C VAL A 177 -7.32 3.65 3.57
N PHE A 178 -7.99 4.32 4.51
CA PHE A 178 -9.13 3.79 5.23
C PHE A 178 -10.41 4.47 4.78
N PHE A 179 -11.38 3.64 4.41
CA PHE A 179 -12.76 4.04 4.19
C PHE A 179 -13.59 3.83 5.46
N LEU A 180 -14.84 4.29 5.43
CA LEU A 180 -15.85 3.89 6.40
C LEU A 180 -16.75 2.87 5.69
N ALA A 181 -17.00 1.74 6.32
CA ALA A 181 -17.80 0.68 5.71
C ALA A 181 -18.85 0.14 6.67
N GLN A 182 -20.09 -0.03 6.20
CA GLN A 182 -21.14 -0.67 6.96
C GLN A 182 -21.19 -2.17 6.66
N ALA A 183 -21.05 -3.00 7.68
CA ALA A 183 -21.27 -4.45 7.57
C ALA A 183 -22.77 -4.80 7.63
N PHE A 184 -23.17 -5.84 6.92
CA PHE A 184 -24.53 -6.38 6.98
C PHE A 184 -24.77 -7.33 8.17
N THR A 185 -23.70 -7.87 8.74
CA THR A 185 -23.70 -8.81 9.86
C THR A 185 -22.47 -8.58 10.74
N ASP A 186 -22.52 -9.02 12.00
CA ASP A 186 -21.39 -9.07 12.92
C ASP A 186 -20.70 -10.44 12.97
N ASN A 187 -21.12 -11.39 12.12
CA ASN A 187 -20.52 -12.72 12.00
C ASN A 187 -19.22 -12.67 11.20
N VAL A 188 -18.10 -12.59 11.91
CA VAL A 188 -16.75 -12.59 11.33
C VAL A 188 -16.23 -14.02 11.18
N THR A 189 -15.61 -14.32 10.04
CA THR A 189 -14.78 -15.51 9.83
C THR A 189 -13.40 -15.02 9.43
N ILE A 190 -12.42 -15.18 10.32
CA ILE A 190 -11.08 -14.66 10.09
C ILE A 190 -10.29 -15.55 9.13
N GLN A 191 -9.41 -14.93 8.35
CA GLN A 191 -8.34 -15.63 7.64
C GLN A 191 -7.18 -15.88 8.61
N GLU A 192 -7.03 -17.11 9.08
CA GLU A 192 -6.05 -17.46 10.12
C GLU A 192 -4.60 -17.27 9.67
N GLU A 193 -4.32 -17.22 8.36
CA GLU A 193 -2.98 -16.93 7.83
C GLU A 193 -2.52 -15.49 8.13
N GLU A 194 -3.45 -14.54 8.26
CA GLU A 194 -3.13 -13.13 8.42
C GLU A 194 -3.66 -12.51 9.72
N ILE A 195 -4.76 -13.04 10.27
CA ILE A 195 -5.47 -12.48 11.42
C ILE A 195 -5.48 -13.48 12.57
N ASP A 196 -4.89 -13.10 13.71
CA ASP A 196 -4.88 -13.91 14.93
C ASP A 196 -6.20 -13.81 15.70
N SER A 197 -6.81 -12.63 15.69
CA SER A 197 -8.01 -12.35 16.48
C SER A 197 -8.75 -11.12 15.98
N TYR A 198 -10.03 -11.06 16.32
CA TYR A 198 -10.91 -9.92 16.04
C TYR A 198 -11.73 -9.57 17.28
N ILE A 199 -12.23 -8.34 17.32
CA ILE A 199 -13.15 -7.89 18.36
C ILE A 199 -14.09 -6.80 17.84
N TRP A 200 -15.36 -6.91 18.17
CA TRP A 200 -16.33 -5.83 18.00
C TRP A 200 -16.39 -4.99 19.27
N VAL A 201 -16.10 -3.70 19.14
CA VAL A 201 -16.03 -2.76 20.27
C VAL A 201 -16.84 -1.51 20.00
N ASP A 202 -17.23 -0.78 21.03
CA ASP A 202 -17.71 0.59 20.84
C ASP A 202 -16.54 1.53 20.49
N LEU A 203 -16.89 2.75 20.07
CA LEU A 203 -15.93 3.79 19.68
C LEU A 203 -14.97 4.18 20.82
N GLN A 204 -15.44 4.20 22.07
CA GLN A 204 -14.62 4.58 23.21
C GLN A 204 -13.61 3.46 23.54
N GLN A 205 -14.04 2.21 23.45
CA GLN A 205 -13.19 1.03 23.58
C GLN A 205 -12.15 0.98 22.45
N ALA A 206 -12.54 1.26 21.20
CA ALA A 206 -11.62 1.30 20.07
C ALA A 206 -10.47 2.30 20.31
N ARG A 207 -10.78 3.51 20.82
CA ARG A 207 -9.79 4.53 21.20
C ARG A 207 -8.81 4.06 22.28
N LYS A 208 -9.24 3.18 23.19
CA LYS A 208 -8.37 2.64 24.26
C LYS A 208 -7.49 1.50 23.76
N MET A 209 -7.90 0.79 22.71
CA MET A 209 -7.21 -0.39 22.19
C MET A 209 -6.22 -0.07 21.07
N CYS A 210 -6.49 0.94 20.24
CA CYS A 210 -5.57 1.39 19.21
C CYS A 210 -4.48 2.28 19.83
N SER A 211 -3.23 2.04 19.47
CA SER A 211 -2.08 2.69 20.13
C SER A 211 -1.41 3.77 19.29
N TYR A 212 -1.72 3.89 18.00
CA TYR A 212 -1.09 4.86 17.10
C TYR A 212 -1.96 6.09 16.89
N ASP A 213 -1.35 7.28 16.91
CA ASP A 213 -2.05 8.57 16.74
C ASP A 213 -2.87 8.65 15.44
N ASN A 214 -2.36 8.03 14.36
CA ASN A 214 -3.08 7.97 13.09
C ASN A 214 -4.39 7.18 13.22
N ASP A 215 -4.36 6.04 13.90
CA ASP A 215 -5.55 5.19 14.10
C ASP A 215 -6.56 5.93 14.98
N LEU A 216 -6.11 6.60 16.04
CA LEU A 216 -6.98 7.43 16.88
C LEU A 216 -7.67 8.52 16.06
N ARG A 217 -6.91 9.26 15.24
CA ARG A 217 -7.49 10.30 14.36
C ARG A 217 -8.53 9.74 13.40
N ILE A 218 -8.29 8.54 12.86
CA ILE A 218 -9.23 7.85 11.97
C ILE A 218 -10.52 7.49 12.73
N ILE A 219 -10.41 6.98 13.96
CA ILE A 219 -11.56 6.66 14.82
C ILE A 219 -12.41 7.90 15.08
N ASP A 220 -11.78 9.03 15.40
CA ASP A 220 -12.48 10.29 15.72
C ASP A 220 -13.30 10.81 14.54
N LYS A 221 -12.72 10.70 13.35
CA LYS A 221 -13.42 11.07 12.12
C LYS A 221 -14.52 10.07 11.78
N ALA A 222 -14.28 8.77 11.99
CA ALA A 222 -15.26 7.72 11.74
C ALA A 222 -16.47 7.90 12.67
N GLU A 223 -16.24 8.25 13.94
CA GLU A 223 -17.29 8.62 14.88
C GLU A 223 -18.15 9.76 14.35
N THR A 224 -17.52 10.85 13.89
CA THR A 224 -18.23 12.00 13.33
C THR A 224 -19.07 11.60 12.12
N ALA A 225 -18.49 10.83 11.19
CA ALA A 225 -19.18 10.38 9.99
C ALA A 225 -20.36 9.44 10.31
N ILE A 226 -20.18 8.48 11.23
CA ILE A 226 -21.25 7.57 11.69
C ILE A 226 -22.41 8.36 12.30
N HIS A 227 -22.13 9.43 13.05
CA HIS A 227 -23.17 10.29 13.61
C HIS A 227 -23.94 11.05 12.53
N LEU A 228 -23.27 11.53 11.48
CA LEU A 228 -23.92 12.22 10.36
C LEU A 228 -24.84 11.29 9.54
N LEU A 229 -24.50 10.00 9.43
CA LEU A 229 -25.36 8.99 8.79
C LEU A 229 -26.66 8.67 9.55
N ARG A 230 -26.85 9.22 10.76
CA ARG A 230 -28.08 9.03 11.57
C ARG A 230 -29.10 10.15 11.34
N ASN A 231 -28.71 11.23 10.67
CA ASN A 231 -29.54 12.40 10.36
C ASN A 231 -29.94 12.38 8.88
#